data_AF-A0A540NFK7-F1
#
_entry.id   AF-A0A540NFK7-F1
#
_cell.length_a   1.000
_cell.length_b   1.000
_cell.length_c   1.000
_cell.angle_alpha   90.00
_cell.angle_beta   90.00
_cell.angle_gamma   90.00
#
_symmetry.space_group_name_H-M   'P 1'
#
loop_
_entity.id
_entity.type
_entity.pdbx_description
1 polymer ?
#
loop_
_entity_poly.entity_id
_entity_poly.type
_entity_poly.pdbx_seq_one_letter_code
_entity_poly.pdbx_strand_id
1 'polypeptide(L)' 'MEIAISWLRNLFHDSIVQGCDASPLLESVKGIKSEKASGRSFSMRNFKYVNTTKKALENECPSTVPHS' A
#
# COMPACT_ATOMS: atom_id res chain seq x y z
N MET A 1 -5.44 -8.09 -17.05
CA MET A 1 -4.62 -6.88 -17.24
C MET A 1 -4.88 -5.80 -16.18
N GLU A 2 -5.98 -5.86 -15.43
CA GLU A 2 -6.36 -4.86 -14.41
C GLU A 2 -5.39 -4.73 -13.21
N ILE A 3 -4.74 -5.83 -12.79
CA ILE A 3 -3.89 -5.84 -11.58
C ILE A 3 -2.62 -4.98 -11.79
N ALA A 4 -1.97 -5.10 -12.96
CA ALA A 4 -0.74 -4.37 -13.26
C ALA A 4 -0.97 -2.85 -13.29
N ILE A 5 -2.07 -2.39 -13.88
CA ILE A 5 -2.44 -0.96 -13.92
C ILE A 5 -2.72 -0.44 -12.51
N SER A 6 -3.45 -1.22 -11.71
CA SER A 6 -3.72 -0.89 -10.31
C SER A 6 -2.44 -0.78 -9.49
N TRP A 7 -1.46 -1.66 -9.72
CA TRP A 7 -0.17 -1.63 -9.04
C TRP A 7 0.66 -0.41 -9.43
N LEU A 8 0.79 -0.14 -10.73
CA LEU A 8 1.52 1.03 -11.22
C LEU A 8 0.94 2.33 -10.65
N ARG A 9 -0.40 2.44 -10.60
CA ARG A 9 -1.07 3.60 -9.99
C ARG A 9 -0.79 3.70 -8.49
N ASN A 10 -0.81 2.58 -7.77
CA ASN A 10 -0.54 2.59 -6.33
C ASN A 10 0.89 3.06 -6.04
N LEU A 11 1.88 2.57 -6.79
CA LEU A 11 3.27 2.99 -6.66
C LEU A 11 3.44 4.49 -6.95
N PHE A 12 2.83 4.97 -8.05
CA PHE A 12 2.88 6.38 -8.40
C PHE A 12 2.22 7.29 -7.35
N HIS A 13 1.10 6.84 -6.77
CA HIS A 13 0.42 7.59 -5.73
C HIS A 13 1.27 7.68 -4.46
N ASP A 14 1.88 6.57 -4.04
CA ASP A 14 2.79 6.51 -2.90
C ASP A 14 3.96 7.50 -3.10
N SER A 15 4.71 7.38 -4.21
CA SER A 15 5.87 8.24 -4.46
C SER A 15 5.58 9.75 -4.50
N ILE A 16 4.36 10.15 -4.88
CA ILE A 16 3.98 11.57 -5.03
C ILE A 16 3.38 12.14 -3.75
N VAL A 17 2.74 11.31 -2.96
CA VAL A 17 2.09 11.73 -1.71
C VAL A 17 3.03 11.36 -0.57
N GLN A 18 3.74 12.36 -0.06
CA GLN A 18 4.66 12.22 1.10
C GLN A 18 5.85 11.24 0.91
N GLY A 19 5.95 10.54 -0.22
CA GLY A 19 7.10 9.72 -0.61
C GLY A 19 6.80 8.23 -0.60
N CYS A 20 7.75 7.39 -1.02
CA CYS A 20 7.56 5.93 -1.03
C CYS A 20 7.65 5.34 0.39
N ASP A 21 6.64 5.58 1.22
CA ASP A 21 6.60 5.17 2.63
C ASP A 21 5.48 4.15 2.93
N ALA A 22 4.73 3.74 1.90
CA ALA A 22 3.61 2.82 1.99
C ALA A 22 2.45 3.32 2.87
N SER A 23 2.37 4.63 3.15
CA SER A 23 1.26 5.24 3.89
C SER A 23 -0.15 4.98 3.30
N PRO A 24 -0.34 4.77 1.97
CA PRO A 24 -1.63 4.38 1.41
C PRO A 24 -2.10 2.98 1.82
N LEU A 25 -1.23 2.13 2.38
CA LEU A 25 -1.60 0.80 2.88
C LEU A 25 -2.26 0.85 4.27
N LEU A 26 -2.03 1.93 5.02
CA LEU A 26 -2.45 2.05 6.41
C LEU A 26 -3.97 2.24 6.52
N GLU A 27 -4.56 1.73 7.61
CA GLU A 27 -5.96 1.97 7.93
C GLU A 27 -6.12 3.20 8.84
N SER A 28 -7.29 3.85 8.79
CA SER A 28 -7.58 4.94 9.73
C SER A 28 -7.79 4.38 11.14
N VAL A 29 -7.09 4.94 12.13
CA VAL A 29 -7.19 4.51 13.54
C VAL A 29 -7.53 5.73 14.40
N LYS A 30 -8.55 5.58 15.27
CA LYS A 30 -9.03 6.54 16.29
C LYS A 30 -8.42 7.96 16.22
N GLY A 31 -8.99 8.81 15.37
CA GLY A 31 -8.61 10.22 15.25
C GLY A 31 -7.56 10.53 14.17
N ILE A 32 -6.87 9.52 13.65
CA ILE A 32 -5.91 9.65 12.54
C ILE A 32 -6.57 9.15 11.25
N LYS A 33 -6.72 10.04 10.27
CA LYS A 33 -7.20 9.69 8.92
C LYS A 33 -6.03 9.20 8.08
N SER A 34 -6.15 7.97 7.57
CA SER A 34 -5.19 7.42 6.61
C SER A 34 -5.38 8.05 5.21
N GLU A 35 -4.31 8.09 4.43
CA GLU A 35 -4.36 8.43 3.00
C GLU A 35 -5.33 7.53 2.22
N LYS A 36 -5.45 6.29 2.67
CA LYS A 36 -6.39 5.31 2.14
C LYS A 36 -7.85 5.75 2.24
N ALA A 37 -8.18 6.55 3.25
CA ALA A 37 -9.52 7.12 3.44
C ALA A 37 -9.72 8.46 2.72
N SER A 38 -8.69 8.98 2.02
CA SER A 38 -8.80 10.23 1.28
C SER A 38 -9.62 10.06 -0.01
N GLY A 39 -10.34 11.08 -0.45
CA GLY A 39 -11.07 11.03 -1.73
C GLY A 39 -10.19 10.76 -2.96
N ARG A 40 -8.88 11.00 -2.85
CA ARG A 40 -7.88 10.74 -3.90
C ARG A 40 -7.55 9.25 -4.07
N SER A 41 -7.89 8.42 -3.08
CA SER A 41 -7.64 6.97 -3.07
C SER A 41 -8.73 6.13 -3.79
N PHE A 42 -9.82 6.74 -4.29
CA PHE A 42 -11.02 6.03 -4.79
C PHE A 42 -10.75 4.93 -5.82
N SER A 43 -9.71 5.07 -6.65
CA SER A 43 -9.34 4.06 -7.64
C SER A 43 -8.11 3.23 -7.26
N MET A 44 -7.61 3.35 -6.03
CA MET A 44 -6.59 2.46 -5.48
C MET A 44 -7.26 1.18 -4.99
N ARG A 45 -6.86 0.05 -5.57
CA ARG A 45 -7.44 -1.26 -5.30
C ARG A 45 -6.32 -2.28 -5.16
N ASN A 46 -6.69 -3.54 -4.91
CA ASN A 46 -5.75 -4.68 -4.96
C ASN A 46 -4.66 -4.70 -3.88
N PHE A 47 -4.81 -3.94 -2.79
CA PHE A 47 -3.90 -3.96 -1.63
C PHE A 47 -3.72 -5.36 -1.01
N LYS A 48 -4.70 -6.26 -1.19
CA LYS A 48 -4.61 -7.65 -0.73
C LYS A 48 -3.35 -8.37 -1.23
N TYR A 49 -2.88 -8.07 -2.43
CA TYR A 49 -1.69 -8.73 -2.99
C TYR A 49 -0.41 -8.28 -2.31
N VAL A 50 -0.33 -7.00 -1.89
CA VAL A 50 0.80 -6.49 -1.12
C VAL A 50 0.91 -7.23 0.21
N ASN A 51 -0.21 -7.38 0.92
CA ASN A 51 -0.25 -8.14 2.18
C ASN A 51 0.10 -9.61 1.99
N THR A 52 -0.37 -10.25 0.91
CA THR A 52 -0.03 -11.66 0.60
C THR A 52 1.46 -11.82 0.33
N THR A 53 2.04 -10.96 -0.50
CA THR A 53 3.49 -10.99 -0.80
C THR A 53 4.30 -10.73 0.45
N LYS A 54 3.93 -9.72 1.25
CA LYS A 54 4.59 -9.44 2.52
C LYS A 54 4.53 -10.64 3.46
N LYS A 55 3.38 -11.29 3.60
CA LYS A 55 3.22 -12.48 4.45
C LYS A 55 4.12 -13.62 3.98
N ALA A 56 4.25 -13.83 2.68
CA ALA A 56 5.16 -14.82 2.13
C ALA A 56 6.63 -14.46 2.44
N LEU A 57 7.02 -13.19 2.29
CA LEU A 57 8.37 -12.72 2.61
C LEU A 57 8.70 -12.81 4.10
N GLU A 58 7.75 -12.52 4.98
CA GLU A 58 7.95 -12.65 6.44
C GLU A 58 8.11 -14.11 6.88
N ASN A 59 7.55 -15.08 6.15
CA ASN A 59 7.76 -16.50 6.44
C ASN A 59 9.18 -16.96 6.08
N GLU A 60 9.76 -16.41 5.02
CA GLU A 60 11.11 -16.77 4.56
C GLU A 60 12.20 -15.94 5.26
N CYS A 61 11.94 -14.64 5.45
CA CYS A 61 12.88 -13.63 5.91
C CYS A 61 12.20 -12.66 6.91
N PRO A 62 12.04 -13.06 8.18
CA PRO A 62 11.32 -12.28 9.18
C PRO A 62 11.93 -10.89 9.39
N SER A 63 11.09 -9.85 9.32
CA SER A 63 11.45 -8.45 9.58
C SER A 63 12.56 -7.86 8.71
N THR A 64 12.91 -8.51 7.58
CA THR A 64 13.99 -8.04 6.69
C THR A 64 13.48 -7.09 5.61
N VAL A 65 12.30 -7.35 5.03
CA VAL A 65 11.79 -6.56 3.89
C VAL A 65 10.78 -5.54 4.40
N PRO A 66 10.98 -4.22 4.32
CA PRO A 66 9.98 -3.23 4.74
C PRO A 66 8.78 -3.17 3.78
N HIS A 67 7.70 -2.49 4.19
CA HIS A 67 6.54 -2.25 3.30
C HIS A 67 6.77 -1.12 2.29
N SER A 68 7.74 -0.24 2.57
CA SER A 68 8.17 0.93 1.78
C SER A 68 9.05 0.55 0.61
#